data_AF-A0AAV7U2W4-F1
#
_entry.id   AF-A0AAV7U2W4-F1
#
_cell.length_a   1.000
_cell.length_b   1.000
_cell.length_c   1.000
_cell.angle_alpha   90.00
_cell.angle_beta   90.00
_cell.angle_gamma   90.00
#
_symmetry.space_group_name_H-M   'P 1'
#
loop_
_entity.id
_entity.type
_entity.pdbx_description
1 polymer ?
#
loop_
_entity_poly.entity_id
_entity_poly.type
_entity_poly.pdbx_seq_one_letter_code
_entity_poly.pdbx_strand_id
1 'polypeptide(L)' 'IYRQPDHVRDCIKQEVQKMLELGVVEHSESPWASPVVLVPKPHSKDGKREMRFCVDYRGLNQ' A
#
# COMPACT_ATOMS: atom_id res chain seq x y z
N ILE A 1 8.17 -8.75 8.20
CA ILE A 1 7.98 -7.37 7.67
C ILE A 1 8.90 -7.23 6.45
N TYR A 2 8.35 -6.99 5.26
CA TYR A 2 9.14 -6.96 4.02
C TYR A 2 10.03 -5.72 3.95
N ARG A 3 11.29 -5.91 3.55
CA ARG A 3 12.20 -4.80 3.25
C ARG A 3 11.79 -4.16 1.93
N GLN A 4 11.48 -2.86 1.95
CA GLN A 4 11.14 -2.08 0.77
C GLN A 4 12.26 -1.08 0.45
N PRO A 5 12.57 -0.82 -0.83
CA PRO A 5 13.41 0.30 -1.24
C PRO A 5 12.79 1.65 -0.83
N ASP A 6 13.61 2.68 -0.66
CA ASP A 6 13.14 3.96 -0.12
C ASP A 6 12.08 4.64 -1.01
N HIS A 7 12.27 4.63 -2.33
CA HIS A 7 11.27 5.16 -3.26
C HIS A 7 9.91 4.47 -3.16
N VAL A 8 9.88 3.17 -2.82
CA VAL A 8 8.65 2.40 -2.62
C VAL A 8 8.00 2.80 -1.29
N ARG A 9 8.79 3.01 -0.24
CA ARG A 9 8.29 3.48 1.06
C ARG A 9 7.64 4.85 0.96
N ASP A 10 8.21 5.76 0.18
CA ASP A 10 7.66 7.10 0.00
C ASP A 10 6.32 7.04 -0.74
N CYS A 11 6.19 6.20 -1.77
CA CYS A 11 4.90 5.95 -2.42
C CYS A 11 3.87 5.36 -1.44
N ILE A 12 4.26 4.41 -0.59
CA ILE A 12 3.37 3.82 0.43
C ILE A 12 2.89 4.91 1.40
N LYS A 13 3.79 5.77 1.89
CA LYS A 13 3.43 6.86 2.81
C LYS A 13 2.45 7.85 2.19
N GLN A 14 2.66 8.22 0.92
CA GLN A 14 1.76 9.13 0.21
C GLN A 14 0.36 8.55 0.05
N GLU A 15 0.24 7.27 -0.32
CA GLU A 15 -1.08 6.64 -0.47
C GLU A 15 -1.77 6.44 0.90
N VAL A 16 -1.03 6.07 1.95
CA VAL A 16 -1.57 5.98 3.31
C VAL A 16 -2.11 7.33 3.78
N GLN A 17 -1.35 8.41 3.58
CA GLN A 17 -1.79 9.76 3.94
C GLN A 17 -3.09 10.15 3.22
N LYS A 18 -3.18 9.87 1.91
CA LYS A 18 -4.39 10.10 1.14
C LYS A 18 -5.57 9.27 1.64
N MET A 19 -5.37 8.00 1.99
CA MET A 19 -6.43 7.15 2.54
C MET A 19 -6.90 7.61 3.93
N LEU A 20 -5.99 8.15 4.76
CA LEU A 20 -6.33 8.78 6.04
C LEU A 20 -7.19 10.02 5.83
N GLU A 21 -6.82 10.88 4.88
CA GLU A 21 -7.59 12.09 4.52
C GLU A 21 -8.98 11.75 3.96
N LEU A 22 -9.08 10.66 3.19
CA LEU A 22 -10.36 10.16 2.67
C LEU A 22 -11.20 9.44 3.75
N GLY A 23 -10.64 9.19 4.94
CA GLY A 23 -11.32 8.45 6.02
C GLY A 23 -11.54 6.96 5.72
N VAL A 24 -10.80 6.38 4.77
CA VAL A 24 -10.91 4.96 4.40
C VAL A 24 -10.11 4.06 5.34
N VAL A 25 -9.07 4.61 5.98
CA VAL A 25 -8.22 3.93 6.97
C VAL A 25 -8.03 4.80 8.20
N GLU A 26 -7.63 4.17 9.31
CA GLU A 26 -7.31 4.84 10.57
C GLU A 26 -6.03 4.28 11.20
N HIS A 27 -5.45 5.02 12.15
CA HIS A 27 -4.36 4.50 12.95
C HIS A 27 -4.87 3.42 13.91
N SER A 28 -4.13 2.33 14.08
CA SER A 28 -4.52 1.24 14.96
C SER A 28 -3.32 0.71 15.76
N GLU A 29 -3.60 0.22 16.97
CA GLU A 29 -2.67 -0.53 17.82
C GLU A 29 -3.16 -1.99 17.91
N SER A 30 -2.96 -2.73 16.81
CA SER A 30 -3.39 -4.12 16.71
C SER A 30 -2.22 -5.09 16.95
N PRO A 31 -2.42 -6.23 17.63
CA PRO A 31 -1.44 -7.31 17.67
C PRO A 31 -1.27 -8.00 16.29
N TRP A 32 -2.13 -7.69 15.32
CA TRP A 32 -2.13 -8.26 13.97
C TRP A 32 -1.77 -7.20 12.92
N ALA A 33 -0.91 -7.58 11.97
CA ALA A 33 -0.57 -6.74 10.82
C ALA A 33 -0.38 -7.57 9.56
N SER A 34 -0.89 -7.06 8.43
CA SER A 34 -0.64 -7.61 7.09
C SER A 34 0.27 -6.67 6.29
N PRO A 35 1.25 -7.18 5.54
CA PRO A 35 2.20 -6.34 4.83
C PRO A 35 1.59 -5.69 3.58
N VAL A 36 2.09 -4.50 3.23
CA VAL A 36 1.74 -3.79 2.00
C VAL A 36 2.69 -4.17 0.87
N VAL A 37 2.12 -4.34 -0.34
CA VAL A 37 2.81 -4.65 -1.59
C VAL A 37 2.38 -3.64 -2.66
N LEU A 38 3.34 -3.00 -3.31
CA LEU A 38 3.08 -2.15 -4.47
C LEU A 38 3.24 -2.94 -5.77
N VAL A 39 2.24 -2.89 -6.65
CA VAL A 39 2.24 -3.61 -7.93
C VAL A 39 2.05 -2.63 -9.08
N PRO A 40 2.90 -2.63 -10.13
CA PRO A 40 2.71 -1.75 -11.27
C PRO A 40 1.42 -2.07 -12.03
N LYS A 41 0.67 -1.04 -12.42
CA LYS A 41 -0.50 -1.16 -13.29
C LYS A 41 -0.03 -1.33 -14.74
N PRO A 42 -0.44 -2.39 -15.46
CA PRO A 42 0.04 -2.69 -16.81
C PRO A 42 -0.30 -1.61 -17.86
N HIS A 43 -1.45 -0.94 -17.69
CA HIS A 43 -1.92 0.14 -18.57
C HIS A 43 -2.15 1.38 -17.71
N SER A 44 -1.14 2.24 -17.62
CA SER A 44 -1.36 3.59 -17.17
C SER A 44 -1.65 4.45 -18.39
N LYS A 45 -2.74 5.20 -18.34
CA LYS A 45 -2.93 6.31 -19.27
C LYS A 45 -1.79 7.31 -19.00
N ASP A 46 -1.19 7.84 -20.04
CA ASP A 46 -0.18 8.93 -19.99
C ASP A 46 1.29 8.55 -19.65
N GLY A 47 1.69 7.29 -19.80
CA GLY A 47 3.12 6.90 -19.73
C GLY A 47 3.78 6.95 -18.35
N LYS A 48 3.07 7.41 -17.32
CA LYS A 48 3.44 7.20 -15.91
C LYS A 48 3.24 5.73 -15.54
N ARG A 49 4.01 5.18 -14.60
CA ARG A 49 3.70 3.86 -14.02
C ARG A 49 2.80 4.07 -12.80
N GLU A 50 1.49 3.98 -12.97
CA GLU A 50 0.57 3.99 -11.82
C GLU A 50 0.79 2.71 -11.00
N MET A 51 0.96 2.85 -9.68
CA MET A 51 1.18 1.71 -8.79
C MET A 51 -0.12 1.39 -8.05
N ARG A 52 -0.45 0.10 -7.91
CA ARG A 52 -1.54 -0.39 -7.07
C ARG A 52 -1.03 -0.59 -5.66
N PHE A 53 -1.71 0.02 -4.70
CA PHE A 53 -1.51 -0.24 -3.28
C PHE A 53 -2.31 -1.48 -2.88
N CYS A 54 -1.63 -2.57 -2.55
CA CYS A 54 -2.26 -3.85 -2.19
C CYS A 54 -1.80 -4.29 -0.80
N VAL A 55 -2.71 -4.88 -0.03
CA VAL A 55 -2.38 -5.51 1.26
C VAL A 55 -2.41 -7.03 1.07
N ASP A 56 -1.37 -7.70 1.52
CA ASP A 56 -1.25 -9.15 1.43
C ASP A 56 -2.01 -9.83 2.58
N TYR A 57 -3.30 -10.07 2.38
CA TYR A 57 -4.19 -10.73 3.33
C TYR A 57 -4.16 -12.26 3.27
N ARG A 58 -3.18 -12.88 2.58
CA ARG A 58 -3.15 -14.34 2.43
C ARG A 58 -3.14 -15.11 3.75
N GLY A 59 -2.47 -14.56 4.78
CA GLY A 59 -2.45 -15.16 6.12
C GLY A 59 -3.74 -14.95 6.92
N LEU A 60 -4.50 -13.89 6.62
CA LEU A 60 -5.80 -13.63 7.26
C LEU A 60 -6.91 -14.49 6.66
N ASN A 61 -6.84 -14.77 5.36
CA ASN A 61 -7.88 -15.46 4.60
C ASN A 61 -7.76 -17.00 4.61
N GLN A 62 -6.91 -17.57 5.48
CA GLN A 62 -6.85 -19.02 5.71
C GLN A 62 -7.98 -19.44 6.65
#